data_AF-A0AAV9E6K3-F1
#
_entry.id   AF-A0AAV9E6K3-F1
#
_cell.length_a   1.000
_cell.length_b   1.000
_cell.length_c   1.000
_cell.angle_alpha   90.00
_cell.angle_beta   90.00
_cell.angle_gamma   90.00
#
_symmetry.space_group_name_H-M   'P 1'
#
loop_
_entity.id
_entity.type
_entity.pdbx_description
1 polymer ?
#
loop_
_entity_poly.entity_id
_entity_poly.type
_entity_poly.pdbx_seq_one_letter_code
_entity_poly.pdbx_strand_id
1 'polypeptide(L)'
;MGYEYVVLLELLKKGHSDPESKIKGGIHAFQVRYHPMWKSRCFFLIRADESVDDFSFRKCVEKILPLPENMKPHTNPDGGKGFHGKKGHTGGGHGGGFGGRGGRGRGHTGFH
;
A
#
# COMPACT_ATOMS: atom_id res chain seq x y z
N MET A 1 -8.55 -17.55 -21.56
CA MET A 1 -8.13 -17.29 -20.15
C MET A 1 -6.86 -16.44 -20.20
N GLY A 2 -6.87 -15.24 -19.60
CA GLY A 2 -5.72 -14.33 -19.61
C GLY A 2 -4.62 -14.73 -18.61
N TYR A 3 -3.40 -14.23 -18.82
CA TYR A 3 -2.25 -14.50 -17.94
C TYR A 3 -2.53 -14.07 -16.49
N GLU A 4 -3.18 -12.92 -16.31
CA GLU A 4 -3.54 -12.33 -15.04
C GLU A 4 -4.44 -13.27 -14.22
N TYR A 5 -5.40 -13.92 -14.89
CA TYR A 5 -6.29 -14.88 -14.24
C TYR A 5 -5.50 -16.07 -13.69
N VAL A 6 -4.60 -16.63 -14.51
CA VAL A 6 -3.78 -17.79 -14.11
C VAL A 6 -2.86 -17.42 -12.96
N VAL A 7 -2.19 -16.28 -13.03
CA VAL A 7 -1.31 -15.80 -11.96
C VAL A 7 -2.07 -15.61 -10.65
N LEU A 8 -3.22 -14.95 -10.67
CA LEU A 8 -4.00 -14.71 -9.45
C LEU A 8 -4.59 -16.00 -8.87
N LEU A 9 -5.04 -16.93 -9.73
CA LEU A 9 -5.52 -18.23 -9.29
C LEU A 9 -4.40 -19.05 -8.64
N GLU A 10 -3.22 -19.10 -9.25
CA GLU A 10 -2.07 -19.84 -8.71
C GLU A 10 -1.54 -19.20 -7.43
N LEU A 11 -1.51 -17.87 -7.37
CA LEU A 11 -1.16 -17.12 -6.16
C LEU A 11 -2.11 -17.46 -5.01
N LEU A 12 -3.42 -17.50 -5.27
CA LEU A 12 -4.42 -17.84 -4.28
C LEU A 12 -4.25 -19.29 -3.80
N LYS A 13 -4.15 -20.26 -4.73
CA LYS A 13 -3.98 -21.69 -4.41
C LYS A 13 -2.76 -21.97 -3.55
N LYS A 14 -1.61 -21.36 -3.88
CA LYS A 14 -0.33 -21.64 -3.21
C LYS A 14 -0.09 -20.76 -1.99
N GLY A 15 -0.62 -19.54 -2.02
CA GLY A 15 -0.29 -18.50 -1.05
C GLY A 15 -1.34 -18.26 0.03
N HIS A 16 -2.61 -18.63 -0.20
CA HIS A 16 -3.63 -18.47 0.83
C HIS A 16 -3.49 -19.56 1.91
N SER A 17 -3.89 -19.26 3.16
CA SER A 17 -3.90 -20.25 4.24
C SER A 17 -5.05 -21.25 4.10
N ASP A 18 -6.13 -20.83 3.47
CA ASP A 18 -7.35 -21.60 3.21
C ASP A 18 -7.79 -21.37 1.75
N PRO A 19 -7.10 -21.96 0.76
CA PRO A 19 -7.41 -21.76 -0.65
C PRO A 19 -8.71 -22.46 -1.06
N GLU A 20 -9.03 -23.63 -0.48
CA GLU A 20 -10.23 -24.40 -0.79
C GLU A 20 -11.49 -23.58 -0.52
N SER A 21 -11.58 -22.90 0.63
CA SER A 21 -12.72 -22.05 0.97
C SER A 21 -12.90 -20.89 -0.03
N LYS A 22 -11.80 -20.30 -0.49
CA LYS A 22 -11.84 -19.18 -1.44
C LYS A 22 -12.27 -19.62 -2.85
N ILE A 23 -11.89 -20.83 -3.26
CA ILE A 23 -12.14 -21.36 -4.61
C ILE A 23 -13.44 -22.17 -4.69
N LYS A 24 -13.99 -22.60 -3.55
CA LYS A 24 -15.24 -23.35 -3.48
C LYS A 24 -16.35 -22.58 -4.22
N GLY A 25 -17.06 -23.30 -5.09
CA GLY A 25 -18.11 -22.73 -5.93
C GLY A 25 -17.61 -22.13 -7.25
N GLY A 26 -16.30 -22.12 -7.48
CA GLY A 26 -15.69 -21.61 -8.72
C GLY A 26 -15.52 -20.10 -8.72
N ILE A 27 -14.48 -19.65 -9.43
CA ILE A 27 -14.19 -18.22 -9.63
C ILE A 27 -14.67 -17.84 -11.03
N HIS A 28 -15.54 -16.85 -11.10
CA HIS A 28 -15.99 -16.26 -12.35
C HIS A 28 -14.96 -15.26 -12.88
N ALA A 29 -14.49 -14.34 -12.03
CA ALA A 29 -13.53 -13.31 -12.40
C ALA A 29 -12.74 -12.80 -11.19
N PHE A 30 -11.63 -12.12 -11.49
CA PHE A 30 -10.91 -11.28 -10.53
C PHE A 30 -11.14 -9.81 -10.86
N GLN A 31 -11.28 -8.97 -9.85
CA GLN A 31 -11.43 -7.53 -10.00
C GLN A 31 -10.47 -6.77 -9.09
N VAL A 32 -9.92 -5.68 -9.60
CA VAL A 32 -9.17 -4.72 -8.77
C VAL A 32 -10.12 -3.59 -8.37
N ARG A 33 -10.38 -3.43 -7.07
CA ARG A 33 -11.25 -2.35 -6.54
C ARG A 33 -10.58 -1.63 -5.39
N TYR A 34 -11.03 -0.42 -5.08
CA TYR A 34 -10.67 0.23 -3.83
C TYR A 34 -11.35 -0.48 -2.66
N HIS A 35 -10.57 -0.93 -1.68
CA HIS A 35 -11.12 -1.48 -0.45
C HIS A 35 -11.64 -0.34 0.44
N PRO A 36 -12.91 -0.35 0.86
CA PRO A 36 -13.54 0.77 1.56
C PRO A 36 -12.83 1.14 2.87
N MET A 37 -12.41 0.13 3.63
CA MET A 37 -11.67 0.33 4.89
C MET A 37 -10.22 0.82 4.66
N TRP A 38 -9.49 0.19 3.76
CA TRP A 38 -8.04 0.37 3.68
C TRP A 38 -7.56 1.41 2.66
N LYS A 39 -8.49 2.07 1.95
CA LYS A 39 -8.26 3.15 0.97
C LYS A 39 -7.16 2.84 -0.07
N SER A 40 -6.96 1.57 -0.42
CA SER A 40 -6.03 1.12 -1.46
C SER A 40 -6.72 0.16 -2.43
N ARG A 41 -6.12 -0.03 -3.60
CA ARG A 41 -6.55 -1.07 -4.56
C ARG A 41 -6.25 -2.46 -3.99
N CYS A 42 -7.24 -3.35 -4.00
CA CYS A 42 -7.16 -4.75 -3.57
C CYS A 42 -7.74 -5.67 -4.66
N PHE A 43 -7.36 -6.94 -4.60
CA PHE A 43 -7.90 -7.98 -5.48
C PHE A 43 -9.13 -8.62 -4.83
N PHE A 44 -10.21 -8.67 -5.59
CA PHE A 44 -11.47 -9.28 -5.25
C PHE A 44 -11.72 -10.47 -6.17
N LEU A 45 -12.25 -11.54 -5.61
CA LEU A 45 -12.76 -12.69 -6.34
C LEU A 45 -14.28 -12.55 -6.47
N ILE A 46 -14.77 -12.69 -7.69
CA ILE A 46 -16.19 -12.80 -8.01
C ILE A 46 -16.47 -14.28 -8.21
N ARG A 47 -17.31 -14.86 -7.37
CA ARG A 47 -17.71 -16.27 -7.48
C ARG A 47 -18.76 -16.46 -8.57
N ALA A 48 -19.01 -17.72 -8.92
CA ALA A 48 -20.06 -18.06 -9.89
C ALA A 48 -21.48 -17.67 -9.43
N ASP A 49 -21.71 -17.57 -8.12
CA ASP A 49 -22.95 -17.09 -7.51
C ASP A 49 -22.99 -15.57 -7.32
N GLU A 50 -22.08 -14.84 -7.97
CA GLU A 50 -21.91 -13.38 -7.88
C GLU A 50 -21.50 -12.84 -6.51
N SER A 51 -21.30 -13.72 -5.52
CA SER A 51 -20.75 -13.31 -4.23
C SER A 51 -19.31 -12.82 -4.40
N VAL A 52 -18.94 -11.84 -3.58
CA VAL A 52 -17.64 -11.18 -3.64
C VAL A 52 -16.87 -11.46 -2.37
N ASP A 53 -15.59 -11.74 -2.53
CA ASP A 53 -14.67 -11.91 -1.41
C ASP A 53 -13.30 -11.31 -1.82
N ASP A 54 -12.42 -11.07 -0.85
CA ASP A 54 -11.09 -10.52 -1.12
C ASP A 54 -10.00 -11.45 -0.60
N PHE A 55 -8.79 -11.25 -1.12
CA PHE A 55 -7.60 -11.88 -0.57
C PHE A 55 -6.43 -10.90 -0.57
N SER A 56 -5.57 -11.06 0.43
CA SER A 56 -4.39 -10.25 0.57
C SER A 56 -3.26 -10.75 -0.33
N PHE A 57 -3.00 -10.03 -1.43
CA PHE A 57 -1.87 -10.32 -2.33
C PHE A 57 -0.54 -10.46 -1.58
N ARG A 58 -0.23 -9.50 -0.69
CA ARG A 58 1.02 -9.52 0.08
C ARG A 58 1.16 -10.79 0.92
N LYS A 59 0.11 -11.18 1.65
CA LYS A 59 0.13 -12.40 2.48
C LYS A 59 0.37 -13.65 1.63
N CYS A 60 -0.23 -13.71 0.44
CA CYS A 60 -0.05 -14.83 -0.47
C CYS A 60 1.39 -14.90 -1.01
N VAL A 61 1.95 -13.76 -1.44
CA VAL A 61 3.34 -13.70 -1.91
C VAL A 61 4.32 -14.05 -0.78
N GLU A 62 4.10 -13.51 0.43
CA GLU A 62 4.94 -13.75 1.61
C GLU A 62 4.97 -15.22 2.03
N LYS A 63 3.90 -15.98 1.80
CA LYS A 63 3.87 -17.44 2.03
C LYS A 63 4.66 -18.21 0.97
N ILE A 64 4.58 -17.82 -0.31
CA ILE A 64 5.22 -18.53 -1.43
C ILE A 64 6.71 -18.18 -1.54
N LEU A 65 7.02 -16.90 -1.39
CA LEU A 65 8.36 -16.32 -1.52
C LEU A 65 8.65 -15.50 -0.26
N PRO A 66 8.88 -16.16 0.89
CA PRO A 66 9.16 -15.47 2.13
C PRO A 66 10.43 -14.61 1.98
N LEU A 67 10.31 -13.34 2.37
CA LEU A 67 11.47 -12.46 2.39
C LEU A 67 12.46 -12.91 3.48
N PRO A 68 13.77 -12.82 3.22
CA PRO A 68 14.79 -12.94 4.25
C PRO A 68 14.48 -12.02 5.43
N GLU A 69 14.74 -12.47 6.66
CA GLU A 69 14.33 -11.76 7.88
C GLU A 69 14.85 -10.32 7.96
N ASN A 70 16.08 -10.10 7.49
CA ASN A 70 16.73 -8.79 7.41
C ASN A 70 16.12 -7.84 6.35
N MET A 71 15.20 -8.31 5.51
CA MET A 71 14.51 -7.54 4.49
C MET A 71 13.01 -7.40 4.76
N LYS A 72 12.49 -8.06 5.81
CA LYS A 72 11.09 -7.90 6.19
C LYS A 72 10.90 -6.44 6.63
N PRO A 73 9.86 -5.75 6.14
CA PRO A 73 9.55 -4.42 6.64
C PRO A 73 9.22 -4.55 8.14
N HIS A 74 9.81 -3.70 8.97
CA HIS A 74 9.45 -3.61 10.39
C HIS A 74 7.96 -3.29 10.47
N THR A 75 7.14 -4.31 10.76
CA THR A 75 5.71 -4.15 10.94
C THR A 75 5.48 -3.54 12.31
N ASN A 76 5.16 -2.24 12.35
CA ASN A 76 4.53 -1.68 13.53
C ASN A 76 3.19 -2.42 13.75
N PRO A 77 2.89 -2.87 14.98
CA PRO A 77 1.66 -3.61 15.26
C PRO A 77 0.38 -2.81 14.98
N ASP A 78 0.47 -1.48 14.93
CA ASP A 78 -0.60 -0.59 14.47
C ASP A 78 -0.54 -0.37 12.96
N GLY A 79 -1.13 -1.29 12.17
CA GLY A 79 -1.85 -1.06 10.89
C GLY A 79 -1.33 -0.05 9.85
N GLY A 80 -0.08 0.39 9.94
CA GLY A 80 0.44 1.57 9.24
C GLY A 80 0.86 1.22 7.83
N LYS A 81 -0.03 1.51 6.87
CA LYS A 81 0.29 1.50 5.44
C LYS A 81 1.32 2.58 5.11
N GLY A 82 2.60 2.26 5.23
CA GLY A 82 3.70 3.11 4.79
C GLY A 82 4.30 2.64 3.47
N PHE A 83 3.63 2.88 2.35
CA PHE A 83 4.33 3.01 1.06
C PHE A 83 4.59 4.50 0.83
N HIS A 84 5.68 5.02 1.38
CA HIS A 84 6.24 6.29 0.95
C HIS A 84 7.60 6.03 0.32
N GLY A 85 7.70 6.43 -0.94
CA GLY A 85 8.89 6.30 -1.75
C GLY A 85 10.09 6.96 -1.08
N LYS A 86 11.25 6.34 -1.33
CA LYS A 86 12.58 6.86 -1.01
C LYS A 86 12.67 8.36 -1.32
N LYS A 87 13.08 9.14 -0.32
CA LYS A 87 13.88 10.34 -0.56
C LYS A 87 15.06 10.32 0.42
N GLY A 88 16.14 9.67 -0.02
CA GLY A 88 17.44 9.89 0.59
C GLY A 88 17.99 11.25 0.16
N HIS A 89 18.85 11.79 1.02
CA HIS A 89 19.88 12.84 0.86
C HIS A 89 19.82 13.74 2.10
N THR A 90 20.87 14.22 2.78
CA THR A 90 22.33 14.04 2.82
C THR A 90 22.77 15.03 3.93
N GLY A 91 23.71 14.68 4.82
CA GLY A 91 24.52 15.64 5.62
C GLY A 91 23.76 16.46 6.68
N GLY A 92 24.24 16.72 7.90
CA GLY A 92 25.59 17.12 8.28
C GLY A 92 25.67 18.65 8.36
N GLY A 93 25.92 19.22 9.54
CA GLY A 93 26.44 20.59 9.64
C GLY A 93 25.93 21.46 10.79
N HIS A 94 26.83 21.73 11.73
CA HIS A 94 26.84 22.86 12.65
C HIS A 94 27.02 24.22 11.93
N GLY A 95 26.62 25.32 12.59
CA GLY A 95 26.96 26.72 12.25
C GLY A 95 25.77 27.49 11.68
N GLY A 96 25.34 28.66 12.16
CA GLY A 96 26.07 29.79 12.73
C GLY A 96 25.84 30.99 11.80
N GLY A 97 25.51 32.17 12.34
CA GLY A 97 25.75 33.43 11.62
C GLY A 97 24.54 34.27 11.20
N PHE A 98 24.61 35.52 11.65
CA PHE A 98 23.84 36.71 11.31
C PHE A 98 23.75 37.03 9.81
N GLY A 99 22.70 37.77 9.41
CA GLY A 99 22.70 38.51 8.15
C GLY A 99 21.31 38.93 7.68
N GLY A 100 20.90 40.15 8.01
CA GLY A 100 19.66 40.75 7.51
C GLY A 100 19.70 41.08 6.01
N ARG A 101 18.53 41.45 5.45
CA ARG A 101 18.30 42.46 4.39
C ARG A 101 16.90 42.26 3.80
N GLY A 102 15.99 43.20 4.02
CA GLY A 102 14.66 43.12 3.45
C GLY A 102 13.74 44.27 3.81
N GLY A 103 14.20 45.52 3.64
CA GLY A 103 13.34 46.68 3.75
C GLY A 103 12.30 46.69 2.61
N ARG A 104 11.04 46.90 2.98
CA ARG A 104 9.99 47.47 2.13
C ARG A 104 9.01 48.22 3.04
N GLY A 105 9.26 49.51 3.20
CA GLY A 105 8.26 50.43 3.74
C GLY A 105 7.13 50.63 2.73
N ARG A 106 5.93 50.89 3.27
CA ARG A 106 4.88 51.78 2.75
C ARG A 106 3.80 51.85 3.83
N GLY A 107 3.78 52.95 4.58
CA GLY A 107 2.71 53.25 5.53
C GLY A 107 1.47 53.81 4.84
N HIS A 108 0.35 53.82 5.55
CA HIS A 108 -0.57 54.95 5.75
C HIS A 108 -1.75 54.52 6.67
N THR A 109 -2.00 55.28 7.76
CA THR A 109 -3.29 55.58 8.46
C THR A 109 -4.33 54.46 8.71
N GLY A 110 -4.94 54.24 9.88
CA GLY A 110 -5.37 55.12 10.97
C GLY A 110 -6.89 54.91 11.25
N PHE A 111 -7.31 55.02 12.52
CA PHE A 111 -8.69 55.02 13.09
C PHE A 111 -9.41 53.65 13.20
N HIS A 112 -10.09 53.27 14.30
CA HIS A 112 -10.44 53.88 15.60
C HIS A 112 -10.33 52.81 16.70
#